data_AF-A0A316PM92-F1
#
_entry.id   AF-A0A316PM92-F1
#
_cell.length_a   1.000
_cell.length_b   1.000
_cell.length_c   1.000
_cell.angle_alpha   90.00
_cell.angle_beta   90.00
_cell.angle_gamma   90.00
#
_symmetry.space_group_name_H-M   'P 1'
#
loop_
_entity.id
_entity.type
_entity.pdbx_description
1 polymer ?
#
loop_
_entity_poly.entity_id
_entity_poly.type
_entity_poly.pdbx_seq_one_letter_code
_entity_poly.pdbx_strand_id
1 'polypeptide(L)'
;MNKTGYIHSSSRSDAVYPYFLFPAKDVPVYPFRRSGRQASPVVARLADCLKAALCGSPFEVITDGCFKFADGGYTYCASILIFDKAAVGVAMDLEIDEPYTLSDFIPRHYLEDSSDSHRDSILTANGWAVVRFAEKQVAESCEVCRNYVLSLLNSLKVFPEIVYDKSVQQKPASVRKFSRVSAEVAARSSFRENYLMSADYNGYDCQPYADIEPLTLEEQACVCATGTDNVPDCEADNDLSYNAEHHFERDKDIVFVPETHTYLYKGCDALKSVTTVVSELFAAFDAYGMADKKAREEQCSPNVFLDKWAFASREAAETGTHMHAQIENWFLGRKTNSSFRLRFDSPTFKCDKYVDVGREFSFFQDFISRANIKPYRTEWAIYDAETRIAGSPDLIAEKGGKLMMFDWKRSTKVVDVGASPGINGKPNMKCWNRYGRGAYSALPDCSFVHYSLQQAMYKRILAKNYGVNLARTFLVVLHPQYNHFYIVETMDVEKYVDRIFETLH
;
A
#
# COMPACT_ATOMS: atom_id res chain seq x y z
N MET A 1 9.62 27.73 -15.51
CA MET A 1 8.74 26.84 -14.74
C MET A 1 8.16 27.60 -13.56
N ASN A 2 6.85 27.55 -13.35
CA ASN A 2 6.21 28.21 -12.22
C ASN A 2 6.63 27.53 -10.91
N LYS A 3 6.78 28.33 -9.85
CA LYS A 3 7.22 27.86 -8.53
C LYS A 3 6.20 28.20 -7.47
N THR A 4 6.13 27.36 -6.45
CA THR A 4 5.10 27.46 -5.42
C THR A 4 5.25 28.67 -4.49
N GLY A 5 4.12 29.33 -4.21
CA GLY A 5 4.02 30.51 -3.33
C GLY A 5 3.48 30.25 -1.92
N TYR A 6 3.36 28.99 -1.47
CA TYR A 6 2.67 28.68 -0.20
C TYR A 6 3.46 29.14 1.03
N ILE A 7 2.74 29.73 1.99
CA ILE A 7 3.28 30.26 3.26
C ILE A 7 2.59 29.66 4.49
N HIS A 8 1.76 28.64 4.32
CA HIS A 8 0.96 28.02 5.37
C HIS A 8 1.46 26.62 5.75
N SER A 9 1.16 26.20 6.99
CA SER A 9 1.47 24.87 7.50
C SER A 9 0.38 23.86 7.17
N SER A 10 0.78 22.64 6.79
CA SER A 10 -0.10 21.49 6.56
C SER A 10 -0.89 21.06 7.80
N SER A 11 -2.00 20.33 7.59
CA SER A 11 -2.72 19.64 8.65
C SER A 11 -1.85 18.58 9.33
N ARG A 12 -2.11 18.30 10.62
CA ARG A 12 -1.27 17.39 11.44
C ARG A 12 -1.59 15.90 11.29
N SER A 13 -2.69 15.53 10.64
CA SER A 13 -3.13 14.15 10.51
C SER A 13 -4.03 14.00 9.28
N ASP A 14 -3.86 12.87 8.59
CA ASP A 14 -4.65 12.39 7.45
C ASP A 14 -5.79 11.42 7.87
N ALA A 15 -5.94 11.16 9.17
CA ALA A 15 -6.96 10.24 9.69
C ALA A 15 -8.39 10.85 9.74
N VAL A 16 -8.52 12.16 9.49
CA VAL A 16 -9.78 12.90 9.61
C VAL A 16 -9.90 13.94 8.50
N TYR A 17 -10.99 13.88 7.74
CA TYR A 17 -11.35 14.83 6.70
C TYR A 17 -12.10 16.07 7.26
N PRO A 18 -12.02 17.24 6.61
CA PRO A 18 -11.08 17.51 5.53
C PRO A 18 -9.67 17.71 6.10
N TYR A 19 -8.67 17.33 5.32
CA TYR A 19 -7.27 17.62 5.62
C TYR A 19 -6.58 18.24 4.41
N PHE A 20 -5.44 18.90 4.63
CA PHE A 20 -4.73 19.58 3.56
C PHE A 20 -3.21 19.56 3.79
N LEU A 21 -2.47 19.49 2.71
CA LEU A 21 -1.02 19.48 2.68
C LEU A 21 -0.54 20.54 1.69
N PHE A 22 0.37 21.39 2.13
CA PHE A 22 1.01 22.38 1.25
C PHE A 22 2.42 21.92 0.89
N PRO A 23 2.84 22.11 -0.37
CA PRO A 23 4.22 21.85 -0.77
C PRO A 23 5.13 22.91 -0.11
N ALA A 24 6.42 22.61 -0.04
CA ALA A 24 7.40 23.61 0.38
C ALA A 24 7.38 24.82 -0.58
N LYS A 25 7.88 25.96 -0.11
CA LYS A 25 8.02 27.17 -0.93
C LYS A 25 9.05 26.95 -2.04
N ASP A 26 8.84 27.60 -3.19
CA ASP A 26 9.76 27.63 -4.33
C ASP A 26 9.98 26.26 -5.04
N VAL A 27 9.09 25.30 -4.78
CA VAL A 27 9.04 24.00 -5.47
C VAL A 27 8.48 24.22 -6.88
N PRO A 28 9.06 23.64 -7.94
CA PRO A 28 8.49 23.70 -9.28
C PRO A 28 7.11 23.00 -9.32
N VAL A 29 6.13 23.62 -9.99
CA VAL A 29 4.80 23.03 -10.17
C VAL A 29 4.84 22.05 -11.34
N TYR A 30 4.70 20.77 -11.06
CA TYR A 30 4.70 19.70 -12.06
C TYR A 30 3.51 19.85 -13.03
N PRO A 31 3.71 19.69 -14.35
CA PRO A 31 2.62 19.79 -15.32
C PRO A 31 1.60 18.65 -15.17
N PHE A 32 0.37 18.89 -15.59
CA PHE A 32 -0.69 17.87 -15.57
C PHE A 32 -1.12 17.52 -16.99
N ARG A 33 -1.76 16.35 -17.13
CA ARG A 33 -2.33 15.84 -18.37
C ARG A 33 -3.87 15.81 -18.31
N ARG A 34 -4.50 15.58 -19.45
CA ARG A 34 -5.96 15.48 -19.60
C ARG A 34 -6.34 14.03 -19.81
N SER A 35 -6.99 13.43 -18.83
CA SER A 35 -7.47 12.04 -18.88
C SER A 35 -8.73 11.86 -19.74
N GLY A 36 -9.49 12.94 -19.96
CA GLY A 36 -10.80 12.87 -20.61
C GLY A 36 -11.87 12.12 -19.81
N ARG A 37 -11.57 11.73 -18.56
CA ARG A 37 -12.52 11.05 -17.67
C ARG A 37 -13.71 11.94 -17.35
N GLN A 38 -14.88 11.33 -17.29
CA GLN A 38 -16.05 11.97 -16.72
C GLN A 38 -16.00 11.85 -15.20
N ALA A 39 -16.16 12.98 -14.53
CA ALA A 39 -16.25 13.02 -13.07
C ALA A 39 -17.57 12.43 -12.57
N SER A 40 -17.54 11.86 -11.36
CA SER A 40 -18.75 11.43 -10.67
C SER A 40 -19.66 12.63 -10.41
N PRO A 41 -20.98 12.45 -10.22
CA PRO A 41 -21.86 13.59 -10.04
C PRO A 41 -21.58 14.39 -8.76
N VAL A 42 -20.99 13.77 -7.71
CA VAL A 42 -20.56 14.47 -6.48
C VAL A 42 -19.42 15.44 -6.82
N VAL A 43 -18.42 14.94 -7.52
CA VAL A 43 -17.24 15.70 -7.94
C VAL A 43 -17.63 16.81 -8.91
N ALA A 44 -18.44 16.49 -9.93
CA ALA A 44 -18.92 17.46 -10.92
C ALA A 44 -19.67 18.62 -10.26
N ARG A 45 -20.56 18.33 -9.30
CA ARG A 45 -21.32 19.36 -8.58
C ARG A 45 -20.39 20.30 -7.80
N LEU A 46 -19.41 19.78 -7.07
CA LEU A 46 -18.45 20.63 -6.35
C LEU A 46 -17.61 21.45 -7.32
N ALA A 47 -17.14 20.85 -8.41
CA ALA A 47 -16.36 21.54 -9.43
C ALA A 47 -17.15 22.70 -10.06
N ASP A 48 -18.43 22.50 -10.38
CA ASP A 48 -19.28 23.55 -10.94
C ASP A 48 -19.56 24.67 -9.93
N CYS A 49 -19.78 24.32 -8.66
CA CYS A 49 -19.85 25.31 -7.57
C CYS A 49 -18.57 26.14 -7.44
N LEU A 50 -17.39 25.51 -7.59
CA LEU A 50 -16.09 26.19 -7.54
C LEU A 50 -15.87 27.06 -8.78
N LYS A 51 -16.18 26.57 -9.98
CA LYS A 51 -16.11 27.36 -11.24
C LYS A 51 -16.95 28.63 -11.14
N ALA A 52 -18.18 28.51 -10.62
CA ALA A 52 -19.07 29.65 -10.45
C ALA A 52 -18.48 30.68 -9.45
N ALA A 53 -17.94 30.22 -8.32
CA ALA A 53 -17.37 31.11 -7.30
C ALA A 53 -16.02 31.73 -7.68
N LEU A 54 -15.25 31.05 -8.52
CA LEU A 54 -13.95 31.51 -9.04
C LEU A 54 -14.08 32.24 -10.38
N CYS A 55 -15.30 32.49 -10.87
CA CYS A 55 -15.54 33.22 -12.10
C CYS A 55 -14.94 34.63 -12.01
N GLY A 56 -14.09 34.99 -12.98
CA GLY A 56 -13.37 36.26 -13.00
C GLY A 56 -12.11 36.31 -12.13
N SER A 57 -11.82 35.25 -11.37
CA SER A 57 -10.52 35.05 -10.72
C SER A 57 -9.51 34.47 -11.73
N PRO A 58 -8.20 34.42 -11.42
CA PRO A 58 -7.20 33.87 -12.33
C PRO A 58 -7.15 32.31 -12.29
N PHE A 59 -7.99 31.68 -11.46
CA PHE A 59 -8.03 30.23 -11.28
C PHE A 59 -8.92 29.52 -12.31
N GLU A 60 -8.44 28.37 -12.77
CA GLU A 60 -9.21 27.39 -13.53
C GLU A 60 -9.52 26.18 -12.67
N VAL A 61 -10.67 25.54 -12.95
CA VAL A 61 -11.13 24.34 -12.25
C VAL A 61 -11.47 23.27 -13.29
N ILE A 62 -10.81 22.12 -13.19
CA ILE A 62 -11.02 20.98 -14.10
C ILE A 62 -11.22 19.69 -13.31
N THR A 63 -11.80 18.66 -13.94
CA THR A 63 -12.19 17.41 -13.27
C THR A 63 -11.65 16.15 -13.96
N ASP A 64 -10.76 16.33 -14.92
CA ASP A 64 -10.18 15.28 -15.76
C ASP A 64 -8.65 15.41 -15.80
N GLY A 65 -8.07 16.11 -14.83
CA GLY A 65 -6.63 16.24 -14.68
C GLY A 65 -5.98 14.94 -14.18
N CYS A 66 -4.79 14.63 -14.67
CA CYS A 66 -3.99 13.53 -14.14
C CYS A 66 -2.48 13.81 -14.18
N PHE A 67 -1.72 13.02 -13.44
CA PHE A 67 -0.27 13.10 -13.33
C PHE A 67 0.37 11.74 -13.63
N LYS A 68 1.57 11.77 -14.23
CA LYS A 68 2.38 10.59 -14.50
C LYS A 68 3.84 10.95 -14.24
N PHE A 69 4.55 10.18 -13.43
CA PHE A 69 5.91 10.53 -12.99
C PHE A 69 7.01 9.61 -13.57
N ALA A 70 6.62 8.54 -14.27
CA ALA A 70 7.55 7.64 -14.95
C ALA A 70 6.94 7.06 -16.23
N ASP A 71 7.79 6.74 -17.21
CA ASP A 71 7.38 6.01 -18.41
C ASP A 71 6.89 4.61 -18.06
N GLY A 72 5.70 4.25 -18.54
CA GLY A 72 4.99 3.02 -18.13
C GLY A 72 4.61 3.00 -16.64
N GLY A 73 4.64 4.15 -15.97
CA GLY A 73 4.25 4.33 -14.59
C GLY A 73 2.75 4.57 -14.38
N TYR A 74 2.36 4.75 -13.13
CA TYR A 74 0.99 4.96 -12.71
C TYR A 74 0.47 6.32 -13.13
N THR A 75 -0.82 6.37 -13.46
CA THR A 75 -1.53 7.61 -13.75
C THR A 75 -2.36 8.02 -12.55
N TYR A 76 -1.89 9.01 -11.81
CA TYR A 76 -2.60 9.60 -10.68
C TYR A 76 -3.64 10.57 -11.22
N CYS A 77 -4.89 10.13 -11.29
CA CYS A 77 -5.98 11.01 -11.68
C CYS A 77 -6.50 11.77 -10.46
N ALA A 78 -6.73 13.06 -10.66
CA ALA A 78 -7.31 13.93 -9.66
C ALA A 78 -8.83 13.96 -9.77
N SER A 79 -9.52 14.10 -8.63
CA SER A 79 -10.95 14.39 -8.65
C SER A 79 -11.23 15.81 -9.18
N ILE A 80 -10.55 16.82 -8.66
CA ILE A 80 -10.62 18.22 -9.14
C ILE A 80 -9.23 18.85 -9.08
N LEU A 81 -8.78 19.50 -10.15
CA LEU A 81 -7.62 20.38 -10.10
C LEU A 81 -8.05 21.84 -10.13
N ILE A 82 -7.47 22.64 -9.25
CA ILE A 82 -7.54 24.11 -9.28
C ILE A 82 -6.13 24.63 -9.52
N PHE A 83 -5.93 25.43 -10.56
CA PHE A 83 -4.62 25.98 -10.86
C PHE A 83 -4.74 27.39 -11.41
N ASP A 84 -3.70 28.18 -11.19
CA ASP A 84 -3.65 29.56 -11.63
C ASP A 84 -3.09 29.71 -13.06
N LYS A 85 -3.87 30.36 -13.94
CA LYS A 85 -3.43 30.72 -15.31
C LYS A 85 -2.41 31.86 -15.32
N ALA A 86 -2.42 32.72 -14.31
CA ALA A 86 -1.56 33.90 -14.22
C ALA A 86 -0.13 33.59 -13.73
N ALA A 87 0.22 32.31 -13.57
CA ALA A 87 1.56 31.85 -13.23
C ALA A 87 2.08 32.30 -11.84
N VAL A 88 1.17 32.58 -10.90
CA VAL A 88 1.47 32.88 -9.48
C VAL A 88 1.96 31.64 -8.71
N GLY A 89 1.88 30.46 -9.33
CA GLY A 89 2.41 29.22 -8.75
C GLY A 89 1.50 28.56 -7.72
N VAL A 90 0.19 28.77 -7.85
CA VAL A 90 -0.83 28.06 -7.07
C VAL A 90 -1.42 26.94 -7.92
N ALA A 91 -1.23 25.71 -7.44
CA ALA A 91 -1.78 24.48 -7.99
C ALA A 91 -2.30 23.60 -6.85
N MET A 92 -3.55 23.16 -6.94
CA MET A 92 -4.23 22.43 -5.88
C MET A 92 -4.97 21.24 -6.48
N ASP A 93 -4.67 20.08 -5.94
CA ASP A 93 -5.37 18.84 -6.16
C ASP A 93 -6.40 18.65 -5.03
N LEU A 94 -7.67 18.54 -5.39
CA LEU A 94 -8.73 18.23 -4.45
C LEU A 94 -9.21 16.81 -4.69
N GLU A 95 -9.04 15.95 -3.69
CA GLU A 95 -9.52 14.57 -3.71
C GLU A 95 -10.78 14.38 -2.89
N ILE A 96 -11.71 13.62 -3.47
CA ILE A 96 -13.01 13.32 -2.87
C ILE A 96 -13.04 11.82 -2.65
N ASP A 97 -12.74 11.40 -1.43
CA ASP A 97 -12.46 10.01 -1.10
C ASP A 97 -13.76 9.26 -0.74
N GLU A 98 -14.08 8.22 -1.51
CA GLU A 98 -15.11 7.24 -1.18
C GLU A 98 -14.63 6.14 -0.22
N PRO A 99 -15.47 5.64 0.69
CA PRO A 99 -15.07 4.57 1.61
C PRO A 99 -14.97 3.18 0.96
N TYR A 100 -15.64 2.97 -0.17
CA TYR A 100 -15.63 1.72 -0.96
C TYR A 100 -16.21 2.00 -2.34
N THR A 101 -15.90 1.20 -3.37
CA THR A 101 -16.46 1.30 -4.74
C THR A 101 -17.94 0.88 -4.82
N LEU A 102 -18.76 1.53 -5.64
CA LEU A 102 -20.17 1.17 -5.86
C LEU A 102 -20.35 -0.06 -6.76
N SER A 103 -19.38 -0.37 -7.61
CA SER A 103 -19.49 -1.47 -8.59
C SER A 103 -19.32 -2.86 -7.97
N ASP A 104 -18.33 -3.01 -7.09
CA ASP A 104 -17.93 -4.28 -6.50
C ASP A 104 -17.78 -4.24 -4.97
N PHE A 105 -18.11 -3.10 -4.34
CA PHE A 105 -18.15 -2.93 -2.88
C PHE A 105 -16.79 -3.15 -2.20
N ILE A 106 -15.70 -2.87 -2.91
CA ILE A 106 -14.34 -3.02 -2.40
C ILE A 106 -13.95 -1.77 -1.61
N PRO A 107 -13.48 -1.90 -0.36
CA PRO A 107 -12.95 -0.79 0.44
C PRO A 107 -11.90 0.05 -0.31
N ARG A 108 -11.99 1.37 -0.16
CA ARG A 108 -11.05 2.36 -0.71
C ARG A 108 -10.70 3.38 0.36
N HIS A 109 -9.58 4.07 0.18
CA HIS A 109 -9.19 5.21 1.01
C HIS A 109 -9.33 4.94 2.52
N TYR A 110 -8.79 3.81 2.99
CA TYR A 110 -8.88 3.41 4.40
C TYR A 110 -7.57 3.64 5.15
N LEU A 111 -7.64 3.72 6.47
CA LEU A 111 -6.52 4.11 7.35
C LEU A 111 -5.27 3.24 7.21
N GLU A 112 -5.46 1.95 6.96
CA GLU A 112 -4.35 0.99 6.82
C GLU A 112 -3.69 0.99 5.43
N ASP A 113 -4.24 1.72 4.46
CA ASP A 113 -3.67 1.84 3.11
C ASP A 113 -2.80 3.11 3.01
N SER A 114 -1.50 2.92 2.77
CA SER A 114 -0.53 4.00 2.60
C SER A 114 -0.51 4.60 1.18
N SER A 115 -1.26 4.03 0.23
CA SER A 115 -1.29 4.49 -1.16
C SER A 115 -1.67 5.98 -1.27
N ASP A 116 -2.63 6.41 -0.45
CA ASP A 116 -3.08 7.79 -0.35
C ASP A 116 -1.99 8.74 0.13
N SER A 117 -1.34 8.43 1.25
CA SER A 117 -0.29 9.27 1.83
C SER A 117 0.97 9.30 0.93
N HIS A 118 1.25 8.21 0.21
CA HIS A 118 2.31 8.17 -0.80
C HIS A 118 2.01 9.07 -1.99
N ARG A 119 0.80 8.97 -2.56
CA ARG A 119 0.31 9.87 -3.62
C ARG A 119 0.44 11.33 -3.18
N ASP A 120 -0.07 11.65 -1.99
CA ASP A 120 -0.05 13.01 -1.45
C ASP A 120 1.38 13.54 -1.29
N SER A 121 2.33 12.68 -0.89
CA SER A 121 3.75 13.02 -0.76
C SER A 121 4.40 13.32 -2.11
N ILE A 122 4.09 12.54 -3.15
CA ILE A 122 4.59 12.81 -4.51
C ILE A 122 4.06 14.16 -5.00
N LEU A 123 2.75 14.41 -4.90
CA LEU A 123 2.15 15.63 -5.41
C LEU A 123 2.70 16.88 -4.70
N THR A 124 2.85 16.81 -3.37
CA THR A 124 3.43 17.92 -2.58
C THR A 124 4.92 18.11 -2.82
N ALA A 125 5.69 17.04 -3.07
CA ALA A 125 7.08 17.17 -3.52
C ALA A 125 7.19 17.82 -4.92
N ASN A 126 6.10 17.78 -5.69
CA ASN A 126 5.99 18.27 -7.07
C ASN A 126 5.13 19.53 -7.21
N GLY A 127 5.00 20.29 -6.12
CA GLY A 127 4.44 21.64 -6.13
C GLY A 127 2.92 21.72 -6.14
N TRP A 128 2.21 20.60 -5.96
CA TRP A 128 0.76 20.57 -5.82
C TRP A 128 0.35 20.55 -4.34
N ALA A 129 -0.48 21.51 -3.95
CA ALA A 129 -1.21 21.42 -2.68
C ALA A 129 -2.25 20.31 -2.78
N VAL A 130 -2.44 19.53 -1.72
CA VAL A 130 -3.46 18.47 -1.68
C VAL A 130 -4.51 18.84 -0.65
N VAL A 131 -5.79 18.75 -1.01
CA VAL A 131 -6.92 18.89 -0.10
C VAL A 131 -7.80 17.68 -0.26
N ARG A 132 -8.10 16.96 0.82
CA ARG A 132 -8.98 15.79 0.73
C ARG A 132 -10.25 15.98 1.53
N PHE A 133 -11.37 15.60 0.94
CA PHE A 133 -12.68 15.52 1.57
C PHE A 133 -13.15 14.07 1.57
N ALA A 134 -13.93 13.69 2.58
CA ALA A 134 -14.76 12.49 2.43
C ALA A 134 -15.88 12.79 1.43
N GLU A 135 -16.20 11.83 0.56
CA GLU A 135 -17.31 11.95 -0.41
C GLU A 135 -18.60 12.43 0.25
N LYS A 136 -18.92 11.86 1.43
CA LYS A 136 -20.07 12.25 2.24
C LYS A 136 -20.14 13.75 2.56
N GLN A 137 -19.01 14.40 2.84
CA GLN A 137 -18.99 15.85 3.15
C GLN A 137 -19.44 16.65 1.94
N VAL A 138 -18.99 16.26 0.74
CA VAL A 138 -19.34 16.92 -0.51
C VAL A 138 -20.77 16.57 -0.91
N ALA A 139 -21.18 15.32 -0.68
CA ALA A 139 -22.52 14.81 -0.94
C ALA A 139 -23.59 15.62 -0.16
N GLU A 140 -23.39 15.80 1.15
CA GLU A 140 -24.35 16.41 2.06
C GLU A 140 -24.17 17.93 2.24
N SER A 141 -22.98 18.48 1.98
CA SER A 141 -22.63 19.87 2.33
C SER A 141 -21.68 20.53 1.31
N CYS A 142 -22.07 20.47 0.03
CA CYS A 142 -21.27 20.99 -1.09
C CYS A 142 -20.87 22.47 -0.94
N GLU A 143 -21.79 23.35 -0.51
CA GLU A 143 -21.51 24.79 -0.35
C GLU A 143 -20.50 25.07 0.76
N VAL A 144 -20.55 24.29 1.85
CA VAL A 144 -19.61 24.36 2.97
C VAL A 144 -18.23 23.90 2.52
N CYS A 145 -18.15 22.82 1.73
CA CYS A 145 -16.88 22.35 1.14
C CYS A 145 -16.30 23.39 0.17
N ARG A 146 -17.11 23.96 -0.72
CA ARG A 146 -16.72 25.08 -1.60
C ARG A 146 -16.11 26.23 -0.78
N ASN A 147 -16.81 26.70 0.24
CA ASN A 147 -16.34 27.80 1.07
C ASN A 147 -15.03 27.48 1.81
N TYR A 148 -14.86 26.23 2.26
CA TYR A 148 -13.60 25.79 2.84
C TYR A 148 -12.44 25.92 1.84
N VAL A 149 -12.63 25.48 0.60
CA VAL A 149 -11.62 25.62 -0.48
C VAL A 149 -11.31 27.10 -0.75
N LEU A 150 -12.32 27.95 -0.89
CA LEU A 150 -12.11 29.39 -1.12
C LEU A 150 -11.37 30.05 0.06
N SER A 151 -11.65 29.63 1.30
CA SER A 151 -10.93 30.11 2.47
C SER A 151 -9.47 29.67 2.47
N LEU A 152 -9.17 28.44 2.04
CA LEU A 152 -7.81 27.93 1.90
C LEU A 152 -7.05 28.69 0.80
N LEU A 153 -7.68 28.91 -0.35
CA LEU A 153 -7.09 29.73 -1.41
C LEU A 153 -6.77 31.13 -0.87
N ASN A 154 -7.72 31.82 -0.26
CA ASN A 154 -7.50 33.16 0.30
C ASN A 154 -6.40 33.20 1.37
N SER A 155 -6.21 32.11 2.12
CA SER A 155 -5.14 32.01 3.10
C SER A 155 -3.74 32.11 2.47
N LEU A 156 -3.59 31.76 1.18
CA LEU A 156 -2.29 31.82 0.51
C LEU A 156 -1.74 33.24 0.40
N LYS A 157 -2.59 34.28 0.39
CA LYS A 157 -2.21 35.70 0.34
C LYS A 157 -1.28 36.08 -0.83
N VAL A 158 -1.30 35.31 -1.92
CA VAL A 158 -0.49 35.55 -3.13
C VAL A 158 -1.30 36.16 -4.29
N PHE A 159 -2.60 36.37 -4.10
CA PHE A 159 -3.52 36.94 -5.08
C PHE A 159 -4.63 37.76 -4.38
N PRO A 160 -5.41 38.60 -5.10
CA PRO A 160 -6.49 39.39 -4.50
C PRO A 160 -7.56 38.54 -3.81
N GLU A 161 -8.10 38.99 -2.68
CA GLU A 161 -9.10 38.22 -1.91
C GLU A 161 -10.30 37.82 -2.78
N ILE A 162 -10.56 36.52 -2.89
CA ILE A 162 -11.77 35.98 -3.50
C ILE A 162 -12.93 36.22 -2.53
N VAL A 163 -13.96 36.91 -3.00
CA VAL A 163 -15.17 37.15 -2.21
C VAL A 163 -16.04 35.90 -2.19
N TYR A 164 -16.44 35.47 -1.01
CA TYR A 164 -17.37 34.35 -0.82
C TYR A 164 -18.30 34.63 0.37
N ASP A 165 -19.44 33.95 0.40
CA ASP A 165 -20.44 34.13 1.45
C ASP A 165 -19.91 33.63 2.81
N LYS A 166 -19.49 34.56 3.66
CA LYS A 166 -18.97 34.27 5.02
C LYS A 166 -20.08 33.87 6.00
N SER A 167 -21.36 33.96 5.64
CA SER A 167 -22.48 33.51 6.47
C SER A 167 -22.65 31.98 6.46
N VAL A 168 -22.24 31.32 5.38
CA VAL A 168 -22.16 29.87 5.29
C VAL A 168 -20.98 29.37 6.12
N GLN A 169 -21.22 28.28 6.86
CA GLN A 169 -20.17 27.61 7.66
C GLN A 169 -18.92 27.39 6.80
N GLN A 170 -17.76 27.79 7.32
CA GLN A 170 -16.52 27.80 6.53
C GLN A 170 -15.78 26.46 6.52
N LYS A 171 -16.10 25.55 7.44
CA LYS A 171 -15.45 24.24 7.54
C LYS A 171 -16.50 23.12 7.68
N PRO A 172 -16.48 22.08 6.84
CA PRO A 172 -17.43 20.98 6.95
C PRO A 172 -17.20 20.18 8.24
N ALA A 173 -18.25 19.47 8.67
CA ALA A 173 -18.17 18.57 9.82
C ALA A 173 -17.10 17.51 9.58
N SER A 174 -16.24 17.29 10.58
CA SER A 174 -15.14 16.34 10.45
C SER A 174 -15.65 14.91 10.23
N VAL A 175 -15.05 14.19 9.28
CA VAL A 175 -15.35 12.78 9.01
C VAL A 175 -14.09 11.96 9.24
N ARG A 176 -14.15 10.96 10.11
CA ARG A 176 -13.01 10.06 10.33
C ARG A 176 -12.84 9.14 9.13
N LYS A 177 -11.61 8.95 8.66
CA LYS A 177 -11.28 7.97 7.62
C LYS A 177 -11.64 6.56 8.10
N PHE A 178 -12.17 5.74 7.21
CA PHE A 178 -12.63 4.39 7.55
C PHE A 178 -11.41 3.48 7.77
N SER A 179 -11.50 2.52 8.70
CA SER A 179 -10.67 1.31 8.63
C SER A 179 -11.20 0.39 7.55
N ARG A 180 -10.37 -0.51 7.02
CA ARG A 180 -10.82 -1.53 6.05
C ARG A 180 -12.06 -2.30 6.55
N VAL A 181 -12.07 -2.69 7.83
CA VAL A 181 -13.22 -3.38 8.44
C VAL A 181 -14.47 -2.51 8.44
N SER A 182 -14.36 -1.24 8.87
CA SER A 182 -15.52 -0.35 8.89
C SER A 182 -16.05 -0.02 7.50
N ALA A 183 -15.19 0.03 6.48
CA ALA A 183 -15.59 0.20 5.08
C ALA A 183 -16.36 -1.01 4.57
N GLU A 184 -15.91 -2.23 4.88
CA GLU A 184 -16.64 -3.47 4.56
C GLU A 184 -18.01 -3.55 5.25
N VAL A 185 -18.10 -3.09 6.50
CA VAL A 185 -19.38 -3.01 7.22
C VAL A 185 -20.29 -1.97 6.57
N ALA A 186 -19.76 -0.79 6.23
CA ALA A 186 -20.49 0.28 5.58
C ALA A 186 -21.05 -0.15 4.21
N ALA A 187 -20.26 -0.91 3.43
CA ALA A 187 -20.70 -1.48 2.16
C ALA A 187 -21.89 -2.43 2.32
N ARG A 188 -21.88 -3.29 3.35
CA ARG A 188 -23.01 -4.21 3.63
C ARG A 188 -24.28 -3.50 4.09
N SER A 189 -24.14 -2.32 4.69
CA SER A 189 -25.29 -1.51 5.15
C SER A 189 -25.71 -0.45 4.15
N SER A 190 -25.22 -0.51 2.91
CA SER A 190 -25.50 0.46 1.84
C SER A 190 -25.27 1.92 2.26
N PHE A 191 -24.18 2.17 2.99
CA PHE A 191 -23.89 3.47 3.59
C PHE A 191 -23.71 4.59 2.56
N ARG A 192 -22.92 4.38 1.49
CA ARG A 192 -22.73 5.32 0.37
C ARG A 192 -24.03 5.61 -0.33
N GLU A 193 -24.74 4.55 -0.70
CA GLU A 193 -25.99 4.57 -1.42
C GLU A 193 -27.00 5.47 -0.71
N ASN A 194 -27.09 5.35 0.62
CA ASN A 194 -28.01 6.15 1.44
C ASN A 194 -27.80 7.66 1.36
N TYR A 195 -26.54 8.15 1.36
CA TYR A 195 -26.29 9.60 1.26
C TYR A 195 -26.14 10.10 -0.18
N LEU A 196 -26.02 9.18 -1.15
CA LEU A 196 -26.05 9.50 -2.57
C LEU A 196 -27.48 9.53 -3.15
N MET A 197 -28.52 9.18 -2.35
CA MET A 197 -29.92 9.03 -2.79
C MET A 197 -30.60 10.30 -3.34
N SER A 198 -30.31 10.65 -4.60
CA SER A 198 -31.28 11.28 -5.49
C SER A 198 -31.43 10.47 -6.78
N ALA A 199 -32.62 10.52 -7.39
CA ALA A 199 -32.91 9.85 -8.67
C ALA A 199 -32.01 10.32 -9.85
N ASP A 200 -31.16 11.33 -9.63
CA ASP A 200 -30.19 11.88 -10.59
C ASP A 200 -28.78 11.27 -10.43
N TYR A 201 -28.53 10.51 -9.37
CA TYR A 201 -27.28 9.79 -9.16
C TYR A 201 -27.39 8.37 -9.72
N ASN A 202 -27.22 8.22 -11.04
CA ASN A 202 -26.90 6.92 -11.66
C ASN A 202 -25.44 6.49 -11.33
N GLY A 203 -25.00 6.76 -10.09
CA GLY A 203 -23.61 6.85 -9.63
C GLY A 203 -22.78 5.64 -10.01
N TYR A 204 -21.91 5.84 -10.98
CA TYR A 204 -20.76 4.99 -11.25
C TYR A 204 -19.53 5.64 -10.64
N ASP A 205 -18.62 4.82 -10.10
CA ASP A 205 -17.27 5.29 -9.80
C ASP A 205 -16.61 5.73 -11.12
N CYS A 206 -15.73 6.72 -11.04
CA CYS A 206 -14.98 7.16 -12.21
C CYS A 206 -14.13 5.98 -12.72
N GLN A 207 -14.29 5.60 -13.99
CA GLN A 207 -13.56 4.48 -14.59
C GLN A 207 -12.03 4.66 -14.45
N PRO A 208 -11.25 3.59 -14.22
CA PRO A 208 -9.80 3.68 -14.21
C PRO A 208 -9.29 4.21 -15.55
N TYR A 209 -8.19 4.95 -15.51
CA TYR A 209 -7.52 5.50 -16.69
C TYR A 209 -6.02 5.29 -16.56
N ALA A 210 -5.41 4.78 -17.62
CA ALA A 210 -3.98 4.63 -17.73
C ALA A 210 -3.51 5.44 -18.94
N ASP A 211 -2.63 6.40 -18.69
CA ASP A 211 -1.95 7.14 -19.75
C ASP A 211 -0.74 6.34 -20.24
N ILE A 212 -0.80 5.87 -21.49
CA ILE A 212 0.28 5.10 -22.12
C ILE A 212 1.35 5.99 -22.76
N GLU A 213 1.09 7.27 -22.96
CA GLU A 213 2.00 8.19 -23.65
C GLU A 213 3.25 8.46 -22.80
N PRO A 214 4.44 8.51 -23.41
CA PRO A 214 5.68 8.77 -22.68
C PRO A 214 5.68 10.15 -22.02
N LEU A 215 6.55 10.35 -21.05
CA LEU A 215 6.79 11.66 -20.43
C LEU A 215 7.27 12.66 -21.49
N THR A 216 6.69 13.86 -21.45
CA THR A 216 7.17 15.02 -22.20
C THR A 216 8.53 15.48 -21.67
N LEU A 217 9.26 16.28 -22.46
CA LEU A 217 10.55 16.83 -22.04
C LEU A 217 10.43 17.71 -20.78
N GLU A 218 9.31 18.43 -20.62
CA GLU A 218 9.04 19.24 -19.43
C GLU A 218 8.85 18.34 -18.21
N GLU A 219 7.99 17.32 -18.31
CA GLU A 219 7.77 16.33 -17.26
C GLU A 219 9.06 15.62 -16.82
N GLN A 220 9.87 15.18 -17.79
CA GLN A 220 11.17 14.55 -17.52
C GLN A 220 12.10 15.48 -16.73
N ALA A 221 12.19 16.75 -17.14
CA ALA A 221 13.01 17.74 -16.45
C ALA A 221 12.57 17.97 -14.99
N CYS A 222 11.26 17.88 -14.71
CA CYS A 222 10.73 18.03 -13.35
C CYS A 222 11.13 16.85 -12.46
N VAL A 223 10.94 15.62 -12.96
CA VAL A 223 11.28 14.40 -12.23
C VAL A 223 12.77 14.40 -11.87
N CYS A 224 13.63 14.79 -12.80
CA CYS A 224 15.07 14.95 -12.56
C CYS A 224 15.38 16.06 -11.53
N ALA A 225 14.63 17.16 -11.52
CA ALA A 225 14.86 18.28 -10.62
C ALA A 225 14.36 18.04 -9.18
N THR A 226 13.37 17.17 -8.98
CA THR A 226 12.86 16.80 -7.65
C THR A 226 13.75 15.82 -6.89
N GLY A 227 14.86 15.36 -7.50
CA GLY A 227 15.86 14.54 -6.83
C GLY A 227 15.29 13.23 -6.31
N THR A 228 15.25 12.20 -7.15
CA THR A 228 15.32 10.81 -6.67
C THR A 228 16.72 10.47 -6.12
N ASP A 229 17.41 11.43 -5.49
CA ASP A 229 18.73 11.28 -4.86
C ASP A 229 18.62 10.63 -3.46
N ASN A 230 17.41 10.25 -3.05
CA ASN A 230 17.16 9.40 -1.88
C ASN A 230 16.78 7.97 -2.27
N VAL A 231 17.19 7.48 -3.45
CA VAL A 231 17.54 6.06 -3.49
C VAL A 231 18.76 5.97 -2.58
N PRO A 232 18.70 5.30 -1.41
CA PRO A 232 19.93 5.07 -0.66
C PRO A 232 20.90 4.49 -1.69
N ASP A 233 22.06 5.14 -1.86
CA ASP A 233 23.15 4.58 -2.64
C ASP A 233 23.17 3.11 -2.23
N CYS A 234 22.80 2.23 -3.17
CA CYS A 234 23.11 0.83 -3.01
C CYS A 234 24.61 0.89 -2.97
N GLU A 235 25.17 0.86 -1.74
CA GLU A 235 26.60 0.95 -1.56
C GLU A 235 27.16 -0.04 -2.55
N ALA A 236 27.88 0.49 -3.53
CA ALA A 236 28.69 -0.30 -4.44
C ALA A 236 29.86 -0.82 -3.61
N ASP A 237 29.54 -1.56 -2.55
CA ASP A 237 30.38 -2.65 -2.10
C ASP A 237 30.66 -3.46 -3.35
N ASN A 238 31.93 -3.82 -3.52
CA ASN A 238 32.36 -4.77 -4.53
C ASN A 238 31.65 -6.10 -4.27
N ASP A 239 30.38 -6.18 -4.66
CA ASP A 239 29.47 -7.25 -4.29
C ASP A 239 29.80 -8.44 -5.19
N LEU A 240 30.74 -9.25 -4.70
CA LEU A 240 31.06 -10.55 -5.28
C LEU A 240 30.01 -11.61 -4.89
N SER A 241 28.82 -11.19 -4.41
CA SER A 241 27.73 -12.11 -4.08
C SER A 241 27.09 -12.70 -5.33
N TYR A 242 26.38 -13.82 -5.12
CA TYR A 242 25.57 -14.43 -6.16
C TYR A 242 24.41 -13.53 -6.62
N ASN A 243 24.00 -12.52 -5.84
CA ASN A 243 23.02 -11.53 -6.30
C ASN A 243 23.58 -10.71 -7.46
N ALA A 244 24.86 -10.31 -7.40
CA ALA A 244 25.53 -9.61 -8.49
C ALA A 244 25.82 -10.51 -9.70
N GLU A 245 26.21 -11.78 -9.48
CA GLU A 245 26.38 -12.77 -10.55
C GLU A 245 25.10 -12.96 -11.35
N HIS A 246 23.96 -12.98 -10.67
CA HIS A 246 22.64 -13.17 -11.24
C HIS A 246 21.83 -11.87 -11.32
N HIS A 247 22.48 -10.75 -11.65
CA HIS A 247 21.80 -9.46 -11.85
C HIS A 247 20.82 -9.52 -13.04
N PHE A 248 19.73 -8.77 -12.94
CA PHE A 248 18.76 -8.60 -14.03
C PHE A 248 18.64 -7.13 -14.41
N GLU A 249 18.41 -6.83 -15.70
CA GLU A 249 18.25 -5.46 -16.20
C GLU A 249 17.14 -4.69 -15.44
N ARG A 250 16.08 -5.40 -15.05
CA ARG A 250 14.92 -4.87 -14.33
C ARG A 250 15.18 -4.54 -12.87
N ASP A 251 16.28 -5.00 -12.29
CA ASP A 251 16.60 -4.77 -10.87
C ASP A 251 16.73 -3.26 -10.57
N LYS A 252 17.22 -2.47 -11.53
CA LYS A 252 17.36 -1.01 -11.41
C LYS A 252 16.03 -0.26 -11.31
N ASP A 253 14.94 -0.90 -11.74
CA ASP A 253 13.63 -0.26 -11.86
C ASP A 253 12.77 -0.44 -10.61
N ILE A 254 13.22 -1.20 -9.60
CA ILE A 254 12.42 -1.49 -8.41
C ILE A 254 13.26 -1.35 -7.13
N VAL A 255 12.77 -0.55 -6.18
CA VAL A 255 13.41 -0.36 -4.89
C VAL A 255 12.42 -0.72 -3.80
N PHE A 256 12.81 -1.60 -2.88
CA PHE A 256 12.05 -1.85 -1.67
C PHE A 256 12.48 -0.86 -0.58
N VAL A 257 11.51 -0.17 0.02
CA VAL A 257 11.71 0.77 1.12
C VAL A 257 11.24 0.10 2.41
N PRO A 258 12.15 -0.41 3.27
CA PRO A 258 11.80 -1.19 4.45
C PRO A 258 10.95 -0.43 5.47
N GLU A 259 11.19 0.87 5.64
CA GLU A 259 10.54 1.72 6.65
C GLU A 259 9.04 1.84 6.41
N THR A 260 8.66 1.96 5.14
CA THR A 260 7.26 2.09 4.70
C THR A 260 6.70 0.79 4.12
N HIS A 261 7.51 -0.27 4.08
CA HIS A 261 7.19 -1.55 3.45
C HIS A 261 6.65 -1.39 2.01
N THR A 262 7.24 -0.46 1.24
CA THR A 262 6.73 -0.03 -0.06
C THR A 262 7.70 -0.40 -1.17
N TYR A 263 7.16 -0.85 -2.31
CA TYR A 263 7.94 -1.12 -3.52
C TYR A 263 7.80 0.07 -4.46
N LEU A 264 8.90 0.79 -4.71
CA LEU A 264 8.94 1.95 -5.60
C LEU A 264 9.46 1.53 -6.98
N TYR A 265 8.56 1.53 -7.96
CA TYR A 265 8.89 1.35 -9.36
C TYR A 265 9.38 2.67 -9.97
N LYS A 266 10.53 2.63 -10.63
CA LYS A 266 11.21 3.78 -11.24
C LYS A 266 11.31 4.99 -10.30
N GLY A 267 11.52 4.72 -9.01
CA GLY A 267 11.76 5.73 -7.97
C GLY A 267 10.53 6.50 -7.47
N CYS A 268 9.38 6.43 -8.14
CA CYS A 268 8.20 7.22 -7.77
C CYS A 268 6.95 6.38 -7.47
N ASP A 269 6.78 5.28 -8.19
CA ASP A 269 5.49 4.59 -8.24
C ASP A 269 5.39 3.50 -7.18
N ALA A 270 4.56 3.71 -6.16
CA ALA A 270 4.24 2.63 -5.22
C ALA A 270 3.48 1.49 -5.94
N LEU A 271 4.08 0.30 -5.94
CA LEU A 271 3.45 -0.94 -6.38
C LEU A 271 2.78 -1.64 -5.21
N LYS A 272 1.64 -2.28 -5.50
CA LYS A 272 0.91 -3.06 -4.51
C LYS A 272 1.68 -4.33 -4.19
N SER A 273 1.90 -4.61 -2.91
CA SER A 273 2.61 -5.84 -2.53
C SER A 273 1.77 -7.09 -2.84
N VAL A 274 2.42 -8.19 -3.24
CA VAL A 274 1.76 -9.49 -3.44
C VAL A 274 1.03 -9.95 -2.16
N THR A 275 1.59 -9.68 -0.98
CA THR A 275 0.95 -10.03 0.30
C THR A 275 -0.33 -9.23 0.53
N THR A 276 -0.37 -7.95 0.14
CA THR A 276 -1.59 -7.13 0.16
C THR A 276 -2.64 -7.69 -0.79
N VAL A 277 -2.28 -8.07 -2.02
CA VAL A 277 -3.21 -8.69 -2.98
C VAL A 277 -3.83 -9.96 -2.40
N VAL A 278 -3.01 -10.86 -1.84
CA VAL A 278 -3.50 -12.10 -1.22
C VAL A 278 -4.43 -11.81 -0.05
N SER A 279 -4.09 -10.83 0.81
CA SER A 279 -4.90 -10.40 1.95
C SER A 279 -6.31 -9.95 1.55
N GLU A 280 -6.47 -9.33 0.39
CA GLU A 280 -7.75 -8.82 -0.12
C GLU A 280 -8.71 -9.88 -0.59
N LEU A 281 -8.20 -11.08 -0.91
CA LEU A 281 -9.02 -12.23 -1.27
C LEU A 281 -9.82 -12.79 -0.09
N PHE A 282 -9.47 -12.41 1.15
CA PHE A 282 -10.06 -12.93 2.38
C PHE A 282 -10.71 -11.85 3.23
N ALA A 283 -11.53 -12.28 4.19
CA ALA A 283 -12.16 -11.36 5.12
C ALA A 283 -11.15 -10.70 6.05
N ALA A 284 -11.21 -9.37 6.20
CA ALA A 284 -10.41 -8.68 7.19
C ALA A 284 -10.72 -9.22 8.60
N PHE A 285 -9.71 -9.31 9.45
CA PHE A 285 -9.92 -9.75 10.83
C PHE A 285 -10.62 -8.63 11.61
N ASP A 286 -11.86 -8.87 12.05
CA ASP A 286 -12.61 -7.95 12.90
C ASP A 286 -12.05 -7.97 14.33
N ALA A 287 -10.93 -7.26 14.52
CA ALA A 287 -10.28 -7.15 15.82
C ALA A 287 -11.18 -6.49 16.86
N TYR A 288 -11.98 -5.48 16.49
CA TYR A 288 -12.86 -4.80 17.42
C TYR A 288 -14.00 -5.69 17.90
N GLY A 289 -14.72 -6.35 16.98
CA GLY A 289 -15.81 -7.26 17.37
C GLY A 289 -15.32 -8.43 18.23
N MET A 290 -14.13 -8.96 17.94
CA MET A 290 -13.51 -10.02 18.77
C MET A 290 -13.03 -9.50 20.12
N ALA A 291 -12.45 -8.30 20.17
CA ALA A 291 -12.02 -7.66 21.41
C ALA A 291 -13.23 -7.36 22.31
N ASP A 292 -14.33 -6.86 21.74
CA ASP A 292 -15.57 -6.57 22.48
C ASP A 292 -16.19 -7.84 23.08
N LYS A 293 -16.21 -8.94 22.32
CA LYS A 293 -16.67 -10.23 22.83
C LYS A 293 -15.83 -10.68 24.03
N LYS A 294 -14.49 -10.67 23.91
CA LYS A 294 -13.59 -11.07 25.01
C LYS A 294 -13.63 -10.11 26.20
N ALA A 295 -13.78 -8.82 25.94
CA ALA A 295 -13.93 -7.79 26.97
C ALA A 295 -15.16 -8.02 27.83
N ARG A 296 -16.28 -8.45 27.25
CA ARG A 296 -17.47 -8.85 28.01
C ARG A 296 -17.23 -10.09 28.85
N GLU A 297 -16.51 -11.08 28.33
CA GLU A 297 -16.17 -12.32 29.04
C GLU A 297 -15.22 -12.05 30.24
N GLU A 298 -14.23 -11.17 30.06
CA GLU A 298 -13.22 -10.83 31.09
C GLU A 298 -13.56 -9.55 31.90
N GLN A 299 -14.75 -8.98 31.70
CA GLN A 299 -15.22 -7.74 32.36
C GLN A 299 -14.21 -6.58 32.33
N CYS A 300 -13.57 -6.35 31.18
CA CYS A 300 -12.58 -5.28 31.00
C CYS A 300 -12.86 -4.46 29.74
N SER A 301 -12.02 -3.46 29.45
CA SER A 301 -12.16 -2.65 28.23
C SER A 301 -11.67 -3.42 27.00
N PRO A 302 -12.37 -3.36 25.84
CA PRO A 302 -11.88 -3.90 24.57
C PRO A 302 -10.46 -3.42 24.20
N ASN A 303 -10.09 -2.20 24.60
CA ASN A 303 -8.77 -1.62 24.36
C ASN A 303 -7.63 -2.47 24.94
N VAL A 304 -7.86 -3.20 26.04
CA VAL A 304 -6.86 -4.11 26.62
C VAL A 304 -6.48 -5.22 25.64
N PHE A 305 -7.45 -5.79 24.92
CA PHE A 305 -7.17 -6.82 23.92
C PHE A 305 -6.60 -6.23 22.64
N LEU A 306 -7.12 -5.08 22.20
CA LEU A 306 -6.62 -4.41 21.00
C LEU A 306 -5.14 -4.05 21.15
N ASP A 307 -4.76 -3.46 22.29
CA ASP A 307 -3.36 -3.11 22.57
C ASP A 307 -2.46 -4.35 22.67
N LYS A 308 -2.93 -5.42 23.35
CA LYS A 308 -2.20 -6.70 23.44
C LYS A 308 -2.02 -7.36 22.08
N TRP A 309 -3.05 -7.34 21.23
CA TRP A 309 -2.99 -7.92 19.89
C TRP A 309 -2.16 -7.07 18.94
N ALA A 310 -2.24 -5.74 19.05
CA ALA A 310 -1.37 -4.82 18.32
C ALA A 310 0.10 -5.08 18.68
N PHE A 311 0.41 -5.26 19.97
CA PHE A 311 1.74 -5.66 20.40
C PHE A 311 2.16 -7.03 19.85
N ALA A 312 1.31 -8.06 19.97
CA ALA A 312 1.63 -9.39 19.46
C ALA A 312 1.85 -9.41 17.95
N SER A 313 1.07 -8.62 17.20
CA SER A 313 1.22 -8.44 15.76
C SER A 313 2.54 -7.75 15.43
N ARG A 314 2.87 -6.67 16.13
CA ARG A 314 4.12 -5.93 15.95
C ARG A 314 5.34 -6.77 16.30
N GLU A 315 5.31 -7.48 17.42
CA GLU A 315 6.37 -8.41 17.82
C GLU A 315 6.59 -9.48 16.74
N ALA A 316 5.52 -10.10 16.26
CA ALA A 316 5.63 -11.12 15.22
C ALA A 316 6.24 -10.56 13.93
N ALA A 317 5.81 -9.38 13.48
CA ALA A 317 6.31 -8.71 12.29
C ALA A 317 7.78 -8.31 12.44
N GLU A 318 8.15 -7.53 13.47
CA GLU A 318 9.52 -7.07 13.66
C GLU A 318 10.50 -8.23 13.89
N THR A 319 10.10 -9.27 14.63
CA THR A 319 10.95 -10.45 14.83
C THR A 319 11.13 -11.23 13.53
N GLY A 320 10.08 -11.33 12.72
CA GLY A 320 10.16 -11.92 11.38
C GLY A 320 11.11 -11.14 10.48
N THR A 321 10.93 -9.82 10.35
CA THR A 321 11.82 -8.94 9.57
C THR A 321 13.27 -9.06 10.02
N HIS A 322 13.52 -9.05 11.33
CA HIS A 322 14.87 -9.20 11.86
C HIS A 322 15.47 -10.57 11.50
N MET A 323 14.70 -11.66 11.58
CA MET A 323 15.12 -13.00 11.18
C MET A 323 15.51 -13.08 9.70
N HIS A 324 14.68 -12.53 8.79
CA HIS A 324 15.00 -12.47 7.37
C HIS A 324 16.28 -11.70 7.11
N ALA A 325 16.42 -10.51 7.68
CA ALA A 325 17.63 -9.69 7.55
C ALA A 325 18.89 -10.44 8.02
N GLN A 326 18.81 -11.25 9.07
CA GLN A 326 19.96 -12.06 9.51
C GLN A 326 20.28 -13.20 8.54
N ILE A 327 19.27 -13.84 7.95
CA ILE A 327 19.46 -14.89 6.95
C ILE A 327 20.09 -14.29 5.67
N GLU A 328 19.58 -13.15 5.21
CA GLU A 328 20.15 -12.41 4.08
C GLU A 328 21.61 -12.01 4.36
N ASN A 329 21.89 -11.42 5.52
CA ASN A 329 23.26 -11.08 5.92
C ASN A 329 24.18 -12.29 5.89
N TRP A 330 23.73 -13.45 6.36
CA TRP A 330 24.53 -14.68 6.32
C TRP A 330 24.85 -15.09 4.88
N PHE A 331 23.86 -15.03 4.01
CA PHE A 331 24.04 -15.35 2.59
C PHE A 331 24.99 -14.39 1.87
N LEU A 332 24.97 -13.11 2.22
CA LEU A 332 25.81 -12.07 1.65
C LEU A 332 27.17 -11.92 2.36
N GLY A 333 27.49 -12.80 3.32
CA GLY A 333 28.74 -12.75 4.08
C GLY A 333 28.87 -11.54 5.01
N ARG A 334 27.77 -10.85 5.30
CA ARG A 334 27.69 -9.70 6.21
C ARG A 334 27.60 -10.16 7.66
N LYS A 335 27.90 -9.25 8.58
CA LYS A 335 27.81 -9.53 10.02
C LYS A 335 26.35 -9.75 10.44
N THR A 336 26.08 -10.85 11.14
CA THR A 336 24.78 -11.14 11.73
C THR A 336 24.71 -10.68 13.19
N ASN A 337 23.51 -10.31 13.63
CA ASN A 337 23.18 -10.01 15.02
C ASN A 337 21.89 -10.75 15.37
N SER A 338 21.91 -11.63 16.38
CA SER A 338 20.76 -12.44 16.74
C SER A 338 19.70 -11.70 17.54
N SER A 339 19.98 -10.48 18.03
CA SER A 339 19.09 -9.81 18.97
C SER A 339 18.83 -8.34 18.63
N PHE A 340 17.63 -7.89 18.96
CA PHE A 340 17.20 -6.50 18.85
C PHE A 340 16.31 -6.09 20.02
N ARG A 341 16.18 -4.79 20.27
CA ARG A 341 15.32 -4.23 21.31
C ARG A 341 13.96 -3.86 20.72
N LEU A 342 12.90 -4.47 21.24
CA LEU A 342 11.51 -4.18 20.89
C LEU A 342 10.87 -3.32 21.97
N ARG A 343 10.37 -2.15 21.58
CA ARG A 343 9.63 -1.25 22.47
C ARG A 343 8.23 -0.96 21.94
N PHE A 344 7.25 -1.06 22.83
CA PHE A 344 5.85 -0.76 22.55
C PHE A 344 5.25 0.01 23.72
N ASP A 345 4.54 1.10 23.41
CA ASP A 345 3.86 1.91 24.41
C ASP A 345 2.47 2.26 23.88
N SER A 346 1.45 1.80 24.59
CA SER A 346 0.05 2.13 24.39
C SER A 346 -0.63 2.47 25.72
N PRO A 347 -1.84 3.04 25.70
CA PRO A 347 -2.54 3.41 26.94
C PRO A 347 -2.75 2.25 27.92
N THR A 348 -2.92 1.01 27.43
CA THR A 348 -3.19 -0.15 28.29
C THR A 348 -2.09 -1.21 28.27
N PHE A 349 -1.06 -1.08 27.43
CA PHE A 349 0.02 -2.06 27.31
C PHE A 349 1.38 -1.41 27.05
N LYS A 350 2.39 -1.77 27.85
CA LYS A 350 3.77 -1.31 27.65
C LYS A 350 4.73 -2.48 27.69
N CYS A 351 5.68 -2.50 26.78
CA CYS A 351 6.74 -3.50 26.72
C CYS A 351 8.05 -2.87 26.26
N ASP A 352 9.15 -3.29 26.87
CA ASP A 352 10.51 -2.97 26.47
C ASP A 352 11.36 -4.20 26.76
N LYS A 353 11.75 -4.92 25.71
CA LYS A 353 12.48 -6.19 25.85
C LYS A 353 13.49 -6.38 24.72
N TYR A 354 14.45 -7.24 24.96
CA TYR A 354 15.29 -7.79 23.90
C TYR A 354 14.65 -9.08 23.38
N VAL A 355 14.59 -9.20 22.06
CA VAL A 355 14.14 -10.40 21.34
C VAL A 355 15.36 -11.02 20.67
N ASP A 356 15.53 -12.34 20.79
CA ASP A 356 16.61 -13.11 20.17
C ASP A 356 16.04 -14.12 19.18
N VAL A 357 16.65 -14.22 17.99
CA VAL A 357 16.30 -15.13 16.89
C VAL A 357 17.35 -16.23 16.67
N GLY A 358 18.24 -16.47 17.65
CA GLY A 358 19.35 -17.41 17.52
C GLY A 358 18.89 -18.87 17.34
N ARG A 359 17.72 -19.23 17.87
CA ARG A 359 17.14 -20.58 17.68
C ARG A 359 16.59 -20.76 16.28
N GLU A 360 15.91 -19.75 15.74
CA GLU A 360 15.45 -19.72 14.35
C GLU A 360 16.64 -19.78 13.39
N PHE A 361 17.71 -19.06 13.70
CA PHE A 361 18.93 -19.06 12.91
C PHE A 361 19.65 -20.41 12.93
N SER A 362 19.69 -21.12 14.06
CA SER A 362 20.27 -22.48 14.12
C SER A 362 19.45 -23.49 13.30
N PHE A 363 18.13 -23.34 13.26
CA PHE A 363 17.26 -24.13 12.40
C PHE A 363 17.49 -23.85 10.91
N PHE A 364 17.73 -22.58 10.56
CA PHE A 364 18.14 -22.20 9.20
C PHE A 364 19.47 -22.86 8.81
N GLN A 365 20.49 -22.81 9.68
CA GLN A 365 21.80 -23.43 9.42
C GLN A 365 21.68 -24.95 9.25
N ASP A 366 20.85 -25.60 10.08
CA ASP A 366 20.57 -27.02 9.97
C ASP A 366 19.89 -27.36 8.64
N PHE A 367 18.92 -26.54 8.19
CA PHE A 367 18.29 -26.67 6.89
C PHE A 367 19.32 -26.57 5.75
N ILE A 368 20.13 -25.51 5.72
CA ILE A 368 21.12 -25.29 4.65
C ILE A 368 22.12 -26.44 4.56
N SER A 369 22.57 -26.97 5.70
CA SER A 369 23.51 -28.10 5.74
C SER A 369 22.97 -29.40 5.11
N ARG A 370 21.64 -29.56 5.05
CA ARG A 370 20.95 -30.76 4.55
C ARG A 370 20.30 -30.56 3.19
N ALA A 371 20.00 -29.32 2.81
CA ALA A 371 19.17 -29.03 1.64
C ALA A 371 19.86 -29.36 0.32
N ASN A 372 21.20 -29.33 0.29
CA ASN A 372 22.04 -29.47 -0.91
C ASN A 372 21.53 -28.58 -2.06
N ILE A 373 21.53 -27.27 -1.80
CA ILE A 373 21.07 -26.23 -2.72
C ILE A 373 22.20 -25.25 -3.00
N LYS A 374 22.24 -24.69 -4.20
CA LYS A 374 23.13 -23.59 -4.57
C LYS A 374 22.30 -22.30 -4.68
N PRO A 375 22.54 -21.28 -3.83
CA PRO A 375 21.82 -20.00 -3.93
C PRO A 375 21.94 -19.38 -5.33
N TYR A 376 20.84 -18.80 -5.80
CA TYR A 376 20.74 -18.09 -7.07
C TYR A 376 20.42 -16.60 -6.82
N ARG A 377 19.40 -16.29 -6.02
CA ARG A 377 19.05 -14.94 -5.59
C ARG A 377 18.44 -14.95 -4.19
N THR A 378 18.72 -13.94 -3.37
CA THR A 378 18.09 -13.73 -2.05
C THR A 378 17.45 -12.36 -1.97
N GLU A 379 16.32 -12.27 -1.26
CA GLU A 379 15.55 -11.03 -1.03
C GLU A 379 15.32 -10.24 -2.35
N TRP A 380 14.96 -10.95 -3.42
CA TRP A 380 14.95 -10.39 -4.76
C TRP A 380 13.68 -9.58 -5.04
N ALA A 381 13.77 -8.25 -4.99
CA ALA A 381 12.66 -7.40 -5.41
C ALA A 381 12.29 -7.65 -6.88
N ILE A 382 11.07 -8.15 -7.11
CA ILE A 382 10.50 -8.42 -8.43
C ILE A 382 9.18 -7.68 -8.61
N TYR A 383 8.80 -7.38 -9.85
CA TYR A 383 7.56 -6.69 -10.16
C TYR A 383 6.92 -7.10 -11.48
N ASP A 384 5.62 -6.82 -11.59
CA ASP A 384 4.86 -6.83 -12.83
C ASP A 384 4.25 -5.44 -13.03
N ALA A 385 4.77 -4.70 -14.02
CA ALA A 385 4.38 -3.32 -14.26
C ALA A 385 2.93 -3.21 -14.76
N GLU A 386 2.47 -4.18 -15.55
CA GLU A 386 1.12 -4.20 -16.13
C GLU A 386 0.05 -4.33 -15.04
N THR A 387 0.21 -5.28 -14.13
CA THR A 387 -0.71 -5.52 -13.01
C THR A 387 -0.38 -4.70 -11.77
N ARG A 388 0.69 -3.88 -11.81
CA ARG A 388 1.09 -2.94 -10.75
C ARG A 388 1.40 -3.61 -9.40
N ILE A 389 1.94 -4.83 -9.43
CA ILE A 389 2.30 -5.58 -8.21
C ILE A 389 3.80 -5.83 -8.10
N ALA A 390 4.26 -5.97 -6.85
CA ALA A 390 5.65 -6.31 -6.54
C ALA A 390 5.77 -7.18 -5.29
N GLY A 391 6.93 -7.80 -5.13
CA GLY A 391 7.30 -8.47 -3.89
C GLY A 391 8.74 -8.93 -3.91
N SER A 392 9.18 -9.49 -2.79
CA SER A 392 10.53 -10.04 -2.64
C SER A 392 10.43 -11.51 -2.23
N PRO A 393 10.78 -12.47 -3.11
CA PRO A 393 11.02 -13.84 -2.72
C PRO A 393 12.29 -13.95 -1.87
N ASP A 394 12.22 -14.71 -0.78
CA ASP A 394 13.33 -14.78 0.17
C ASP A 394 14.56 -15.48 -0.42
N LEU A 395 14.41 -16.66 -1.03
CA LEU A 395 15.50 -17.40 -1.65
C LEU A 395 15.05 -18.15 -2.91
N ILE A 396 15.76 -17.93 -4.01
CA ILE A 396 15.78 -18.81 -5.18
C ILE A 396 17.10 -19.57 -5.16
N ALA A 397 17.04 -20.88 -5.34
CA ALA A 397 18.23 -21.73 -5.36
C ALA A 397 18.11 -22.88 -6.37
N GLU A 398 19.25 -23.30 -6.91
CA GLU A 398 19.34 -24.47 -7.78
C GLU A 398 19.47 -25.76 -6.95
N LYS A 399 18.71 -26.78 -7.34
CA LYS A 399 18.84 -28.14 -6.82
C LYS A 399 18.66 -29.15 -7.96
N GLY A 400 19.73 -29.85 -8.29
CA GLY A 400 19.73 -30.86 -9.36
C GLY A 400 19.38 -30.28 -10.73
N GLY A 401 19.96 -29.12 -11.08
CA GLY A 401 19.75 -28.46 -12.37
C GLY A 401 18.39 -27.77 -12.54
N LYS A 402 17.61 -27.63 -11.46
CA LYS A 402 16.31 -26.94 -11.47
C LYS A 402 16.29 -25.85 -10.41
N LEU A 403 15.70 -24.70 -10.76
CA LEU A 403 15.46 -23.63 -9.80
C LEU A 403 14.24 -23.94 -8.94
N MET A 404 14.39 -23.69 -7.64
CA MET A 404 13.35 -23.82 -6.63
C MET A 404 13.31 -22.54 -5.79
N MET A 405 12.17 -22.25 -5.20
CA MET A 405 12.00 -21.11 -4.29
C MET A 405 11.73 -21.61 -2.88
N PHE A 406 12.36 -20.95 -1.92
CA PHE A 406 12.25 -21.23 -0.50
C PHE A 406 11.90 -19.94 0.21
N ASP A 407 10.95 -20.04 1.15
CA ASP A 407 10.45 -18.90 1.89
C ASP A 407 10.42 -19.22 3.39
N TRP A 408 11.02 -18.32 4.17
CA TRP A 408 11.28 -18.46 5.59
C TRP A 408 10.04 -18.04 6.38
N LYS A 409 9.42 -18.97 7.11
CA LYS A 409 8.24 -18.66 7.90
C LYS A 409 8.48 -18.85 9.39
N ARG A 410 8.40 -17.74 10.12
CA ARG A 410 8.31 -17.75 11.59
C ARG A 410 6.86 -17.81 12.05
N SER A 411 6.21 -18.98 11.90
CA SER A 411 4.79 -19.14 12.28
C SER A 411 4.47 -20.54 12.76
N THR A 412 3.66 -20.64 13.82
CA THR A 412 3.10 -21.92 14.28
C THR A 412 1.86 -22.39 13.53
N LYS A 413 1.38 -21.59 12.57
CA LYS A 413 0.10 -21.81 11.87
C LYS A 413 0.27 -22.46 10.50
N VAL A 414 1.49 -22.78 10.08
CA VAL A 414 1.77 -23.33 8.75
C VAL A 414 1.74 -24.86 8.75
N VAL A 415 2.22 -25.48 9.84
CA VAL A 415 2.42 -26.93 9.93
C VAL A 415 1.54 -27.53 11.02
N ASP A 416 0.95 -28.70 10.74
CA ASP A 416 0.35 -29.55 11.76
C ASP A 416 1.41 -30.49 12.32
N VAL A 417 2.04 -30.07 13.42
CA VAL A 417 3.12 -30.81 14.08
C VAL A 417 2.68 -32.22 14.50
N GLY A 418 1.43 -32.39 14.93
CA GLY A 418 0.91 -33.68 15.38
C GLY A 418 0.79 -34.71 14.24
N ALA A 419 0.71 -34.24 13.00
CA ALA A 419 0.58 -35.07 11.80
C ALA A 419 1.88 -35.17 10.97
N SER A 420 2.96 -34.51 11.39
CA SER A 420 4.18 -34.35 10.58
C SER A 420 5.24 -35.43 10.88
N PRO A 421 5.58 -36.32 9.93
CA PRO A 421 6.68 -37.26 10.11
C PRO A 421 8.03 -36.59 9.85
N GLY A 422 8.77 -36.29 10.91
CA GLY A 422 10.11 -35.68 10.83
C GLY A 422 10.07 -34.26 10.24
N ILE A 423 11.08 -33.89 9.47
CA ILE A 423 11.25 -32.53 8.92
C ILE A 423 10.25 -32.18 7.80
N ASN A 424 9.58 -33.17 7.20
CA ASN A 424 8.58 -32.94 6.15
C ASN A 424 7.22 -32.65 6.81
N GLY A 425 6.87 -31.37 6.91
CA GLY A 425 5.67 -30.91 7.58
C GLY A 425 4.40 -31.24 6.80
N LYS A 426 3.35 -31.68 7.50
CA LYS A 426 1.99 -31.67 6.98
C LYS A 426 1.43 -30.24 7.07
N PRO A 427 0.82 -29.70 6.00
CA PRO A 427 0.24 -28.36 6.03
C PRO A 427 -0.92 -28.28 7.02
N ASN A 428 -0.99 -27.18 7.78
CA ASN A 428 -2.10 -26.88 8.65
C ASN A 428 -3.22 -26.16 7.86
N MET A 429 -4.32 -26.88 7.62
CA MET A 429 -5.48 -26.38 6.87
C MET A 429 -6.61 -25.85 7.76
N LYS A 430 -6.37 -25.64 9.07
CA LYS A 430 -7.40 -25.13 9.98
C LYS A 430 -7.76 -23.69 9.64
N CYS A 431 -9.00 -23.48 9.22
CA CYS A 431 -9.54 -22.17 8.80
C CYS A 431 -10.77 -21.71 9.59
N TRP A 432 -11.28 -22.51 10.54
CA TRP A 432 -12.44 -22.15 11.38
C TRP A 432 -13.68 -21.69 10.59
N ASN A 433 -13.99 -22.40 9.51
CA ASN A 433 -15.08 -22.09 8.58
C ASN A 433 -14.97 -20.72 7.90
N ARG A 434 -13.75 -20.17 7.80
CA ARG A 434 -13.44 -18.97 7.02
C ARG A 434 -12.82 -19.37 5.69
N TYR A 435 -13.24 -18.68 4.63
CA TYR A 435 -12.82 -18.94 3.27
C TYR A 435 -12.63 -17.62 2.51
N GLY A 436 -12.03 -17.70 1.32
CA GLY A 436 -11.89 -16.56 0.43
C GLY A 436 -13.23 -16.00 -0.05
N ARG A 437 -13.20 -14.82 -0.66
CA ARG A 437 -14.38 -14.11 -1.19
C ARG A 437 -14.66 -14.52 -2.63
N GLY A 438 -15.95 -14.54 -3.00
CA GLY A 438 -16.41 -14.76 -4.37
C GLY A 438 -15.74 -15.96 -5.04
N ALA A 439 -14.96 -15.68 -6.09
CA ALA A 439 -14.14 -16.62 -6.84
C ALA A 439 -13.26 -17.57 -6.01
N TYR A 440 -12.84 -17.10 -4.84
CA TYR A 440 -11.86 -17.72 -3.97
C TYR A 440 -12.53 -18.44 -2.78
N SER A 441 -13.86 -18.58 -2.78
CA SER A 441 -14.65 -19.19 -1.70
C SER A 441 -14.35 -20.68 -1.43
N ALA A 442 -13.68 -21.35 -2.35
CA ALA A 442 -13.19 -22.71 -2.12
C ALA A 442 -11.84 -22.76 -1.36
N LEU A 443 -11.15 -21.62 -1.21
CA LEU A 443 -9.87 -21.55 -0.52
C LEU A 443 -10.05 -21.32 0.98
N PRO A 444 -9.54 -22.22 1.84
CA PRO A 444 -9.52 -22.03 3.28
C PRO A 444 -8.71 -20.80 3.67
N ASP A 445 -9.26 -19.97 4.56
CA ASP A 445 -8.57 -18.81 5.13
C ASP A 445 -7.58 -19.26 6.21
N CYS A 446 -6.40 -19.73 5.78
CA CYS A 446 -5.31 -20.14 6.67
C CYS A 446 -3.93 -19.76 6.11
N SER A 447 -2.92 -19.70 6.99
CA SER A 447 -1.57 -19.24 6.63
C SER A 447 -0.93 -20.04 5.49
N PHE A 448 -1.11 -21.37 5.45
CA PHE A 448 -0.55 -22.19 4.37
C PHE A 448 -1.10 -21.81 2.98
N VAL A 449 -2.40 -21.55 2.88
CA VAL A 449 -3.05 -21.16 1.63
C VAL A 449 -2.62 -19.76 1.21
N HIS A 450 -2.57 -18.81 2.14
CA HIS A 450 -2.10 -17.45 1.88
C HIS A 450 -0.67 -17.46 1.32
N TYR A 451 0.23 -18.22 1.94
CA TYR A 451 1.61 -18.33 1.47
C TYR A 451 1.73 -19.11 0.15
N SER A 452 0.86 -20.10 -0.10
CA SER A 452 0.83 -20.80 -1.39
C SER A 452 0.43 -19.87 -2.53
N LEU A 453 -0.57 -19.00 -2.31
CA LEU A 453 -0.95 -17.96 -3.28
C LEU A 453 0.19 -16.96 -3.51
N GLN A 454 0.82 -16.46 -2.43
CA GLN A 454 1.96 -15.55 -2.51
C GLN A 454 3.09 -16.14 -3.37
N GLN A 455 3.49 -17.37 -3.07
CA GLN A 455 4.57 -18.07 -3.77
C GLN A 455 4.24 -18.33 -5.25
N ALA A 456 2.99 -18.70 -5.56
CA ALA A 456 2.55 -18.91 -6.93
C ALA A 456 2.49 -17.61 -7.74
N MET A 457 2.13 -16.48 -7.12
CA MET A 457 2.21 -15.16 -7.75
C MET A 457 3.66 -14.76 -8.05
N TYR A 458 4.60 -14.97 -7.11
CA TYR A 458 6.02 -14.75 -7.37
C TYR A 458 6.53 -15.60 -8.54
N LYS A 459 6.17 -16.89 -8.56
CA LYS A 459 6.49 -17.79 -9.66
C LYS A 459 5.95 -17.30 -11.01
N ARG A 460 4.72 -16.76 -11.05
CA ARG A 460 4.13 -16.16 -12.26
C ARG A 460 4.92 -14.94 -12.73
N ILE A 461 5.24 -14.01 -11.83
CA ILE A 461 6.01 -12.78 -12.15
C ILE A 461 7.39 -13.16 -12.69
N LEU A 462 8.10 -14.07 -12.01
CA LEU A 462 9.43 -14.55 -12.42
C LEU A 462 9.41 -15.19 -13.81
N ALA A 463 8.43 -16.06 -14.09
CA ALA A 463 8.33 -16.72 -15.38
C ALA A 463 8.03 -15.71 -16.51
N LYS A 464 7.09 -14.79 -16.28
CA LYS A 464 6.62 -13.82 -17.28
C LYS A 464 7.65 -12.72 -17.55
N ASN A 465 8.21 -12.10 -16.50
CA ASN A 465 8.98 -10.85 -16.62
C ASN A 465 10.49 -11.05 -16.49
N TYR A 466 10.93 -12.18 -15.96
CA TYR A 466 12.35 -12.48 -15.72
C TYR A 466 12.83 -13.73 -16.46
N GLY A 467 11.93 -14.47 -17.15
CA GLY A 467 12.29 -15.73 -17.82
C GLY A 467 12.74 -16.83 -16.87
N VAL A 468 12.50 -16.68 -15.56
CA VAL A 468 12.93 -17.62 -14.52
C VAL A 468 11.80 -18.60 -14.21
N ASN A 469 12.00 -19.87 -14.59
CA ASN A 469 11.02 -20.92 -14.38
C ASN A 469 11.36 -21.75 -13.13
N LEU A 470 10.50 -21.66 -12.11
CA LEU A 470 10.64 -22.43 -10.87
C LEU A 470 9.96 -23.79 -10.99
N ALA A 471 10.68 -24.86 -10.64
CA ALA A 471 10.14 -26.21 -10.66
C ALA A 471 9.20 -26.48 -9.47
N ARG A 472 9.58 -26.01 -8.27
CA ARG A 472 8.86 -26.23 -7.01
C ARG A 472 9.09 -25.07 -6.06
N THR A 473 8.16 -24.86 -5.14
CA THR A 473 8.15 -23.77 -4.18
C THR A 473 7.87 -24.33 -2.78
N PHE A 474 8.64 -23.88 -1.79
CA PHE A 474 8.65 -24.46 -0.44
C PHE A 474 8.57 -23.38 0.64
N LEU A 475 7.85 -23.68 1.70
CA LEU A 475 7.87 -22.95 2.96
C LEU A 475 8.80 -23.67 3.93
N VAL A 476 9.75 -22.94 4.50
CA VAL A 476 10.68 -23.43 5.52
C VAL A 476 10.32 -22.77 6.84
N VAL A 477 9.74 -23.55 7.75
CA VAL A 477 9.22 -23.05 9.02
C VAL A 477 10.32 -23.06 10.08
N LEU A 478 10.71 -21.86 10.52
CA LEU A 478 11.76 -21.59 11.49
C LEU A 478 11.12 -20.97 12.74
N HIS A 479 10.58 -21.80 13.63
CA HIS A 479 9.86 -21.29 14.81
C HIS A 479 10.45 -21.83 16.12
N PRO A 480 10.74 -20.98 17.12
CA PRO A 480 11.47 -21.37 18.33
C PRO A 480 10.66 -22.26 19.27
N GLN A 481 9.34 -22.41 19.07
CA GLN A 481 8.53 -23.38 19.81
C GLN A 481 8.70 -24.82 19.31
N TYR A 482 9.33 -25.01 18.15
CA TYR A 482 9.59 -26.34 17.58
C TYR A 482 10.99 -26.82 17.92
N ASN A 483 11.20 -28.13 17.82
CA ASN A 483 12.50 -28.75 18.11
C ASN A 483 13.42 -28.82 16.88
N HIS A 484 12.87 -28.58 15.69
CA HIS A 484 13.59 -28.55 14.42
C HIS A 484 12.81 -27.69 13.40
N PHE A 485 13.41 -27.43 12.24
CA PHE A 485 12.72 -26.81 11.11
C PHE A 485 11.73 -27.77 10.45
N TYR A 486 10.70 -27.24 9.80
CA TYR A 486 9.85 -28.01 8.89
C TYR A 486 9.95 -27.48 7.48
N ILE A 487 9.88 -28.37 6.49
CA ILE A 487 9.72 -28.02 5.08
C ILE A 487 8.33 -28.45 4.64
N VAL A 488 7.60 -27.56 3.99
CA VAL A 488 6.29 -27.83 3.38
C VAL A 488 6.31 -27.35 1.95
N GLU A 489 5.98 -28.23 1.01
CA GLU A 489 5.75 -27.81 -0.37
C GLU A 489 4.41 -27.06 -0.47
N THR A 490 4.38 -25.95 -1.20
CA THR A 490 3.14 -25.20 -1.42
C THR A 490 2.17 -25.98 -2.31
N MET A 491 0.87 -25.75 -2.12
CA MET A 491 -0.14 -26.39 -2.96
C MET A 491 -0.28 -25.72 -4.33
N ASP A 492 -0.79 -26.47 -5.31
CA ASP A 492 -1.16 -25.93 -6.61
C ASP A 492 -2.40 -25.02 -6.50
N VAL A 493 -2.20 -23.75 -6.82
CA VAL A 493 -3.22 -22.69 -6.84
C VAL A 493 -3.19 -21.89 -8.13
N GLU A 494 -2.57 -22.40 -9.20
CA GLU A 494 -2.34 -21.66 -10.45
C GLU A 494 -3.66 -21.10 -11.02
N LYS A 495 -4.75 -21.88 -10.99
CA LYS A 495 -6.07 -21.42 -11.45
C LYS A 495 -6.60 -20.17 -10.72
N TYR A 496 -6.21 -19.98 -9.45
CA TYR A 496 -6.60 -18.80 -8.69
C TYR A 496 -5.66 -17.64 -9.00
N VAL A 497 -4.38 -17.92 -9.23
CA VAL A 497 -3.41 -16.91 -9.68
C VAL A 497 -3.77 -16.37 -11.06
N ASP A 498 -4.18 -17.21 -12.00
CA ASP A 498 -4.71 -16.77 -13.30
C ASP A 498 -5.81 -15.74 -13.13
N ARG A 499 -6.81 -16.09 -12.30
CA ARG A 499 -7.92 -15.20 -12.02
C ARG A 499 -7.52 -13.92 -11.29
N ILE A 500 -6.53 -13.97 -10.40
CA ILE A 500 -6.00 -12.77 -9.74
C ILE A 500 -5.45 -11.82 -10.80
N PHE A 501 -4.58 -12.30 -11.70
CA PHE A 501 -3.97 -11.48 -12.75
C PHE A 501 -4.98 -10.96 -13.79
N GLU A 502 -6.08 -11.69 -14.04
CA GLU A 502 -7.20 -11.22 -14.87
C GLU A 502 -8.03 -10.11 -14.20
N THR A 503 -7.94 -9.98 -12.88
CA THR A 503 -8.68 -8.96 -12.11
C THR A 503 -7.83 -7.77 -11.69
N LEU A 504 -6.50 -7.89 -11.76
CA LEU A 504 -5.55 -6.81 -11.49
C LEU A 504 -5.33 -6.01 -12.78
N HIS A 505 -6.17 -5.01 -13.03
CA HIS A 505 -6.03 -4.08 -14.16
C HIS A 505 -6.17 -2.64 -13.71
#